data_AF-I5D5U8-F1
#
_entry.id   AF-I5D5U8-F1
#
_cell.length_a   1.000
_cell.length_b   1.000
_cell.length_c   1.000
_cell.angle_alpha   90.00
_cell.angle_beta   90.00
_cell.angle_gamma   90.00
#
_symmetry.space_group_name_H-M   'P 1'
#
loop_
_entity.id
_entity.type
_entity.pdbx_description
1 polymer ?
#
loop_
_entity_poly.entity_id
_entity_poly.type
_entity_poly.pdbx_seq_one_letter_code
_entity_poly.pdbx_strand_id
1 'polypeptide(L)'
;MKKFGLVLLPILTFPAIAAACDNKDKAQKDTNKQDPAAAELQKLKDELQDEITKATSKRNHYLGDYTDYAFEQSAKVIQAAVDAHHNAKTAEEVKDAIAKLKARIKEIDSYYALSKEEKQKLAKDDFNKALEAAKAAKAKLTKPSALEVLDNSISKAESNKEGDPHYFKNLLQWTHESKNDIQEAQKLEEKTDKELLMLYLARESNILNTFNREYNASGSFEEQADKLKEIFKKAKENKNEDYRDQEIKLRKEISEILEKISKEAITPSKANELAKLVKNGELIIGDDYKYILSDAFAGNKKIKKVTLGKKIEKIERGAFDNAAVEAVTFNEDLKSLEGFSKTKVKELTLPKKLEKFAGFNNTKITKLVLPKTLKSFALSSTFLEELEFESDFKFDKVNPDSYYESIAINKQLLPSLKKIIVADDNAKKSLLEKLKKIITDSNKIKLGEDYIKFLAYIVNVKIVKKFTSIKEDQKKKIIEALKKDTKSEIKGLIASLNNGNLKSILEKVLDSYKYEKISAKHKFEVFDAAISTLVEILNAINFELKTETIKNDSDLTQYHPETGVTPGDITNYFDSEKKKYEDGKNENGSSEWEKIVEVKKK
;
A
#
# COMPACT_ATOMS: atom_id res chain seq x y z
N MET A 1 8.79 32.56 -8.75
CA MET A 1 8.75 31.95 -10.10
C MET A 1 8.56 30.45 -10.01
N LYS A 2 7.38 29.97 -10.42
CA LYS A 2 7.12 28.65 -11.03
C LYS A 2 5.66 28.71 -11.49
N LYS A 3 5.46 28.96 -12.79
CA LYS A 3 4.16 28.95 -13.45
C LYS A 3 3.70 27.50 -13.52
N PHE A 4 2.61 27.16 -12.83
CA PHE A 4 1.89 25.92 -13.12
C PHE A 4 0.89 26.21 -14.24
N GLY A 5 1.02 25.49 -15.34
CA GLY A 5 0.14 25.60 -16.50
C GLY A 5 -1.27 25.15 -16.13
N LEU A 6 -2.23 26.06 -16.32
CA LEU A 6 -3.65 25.75 -16.34
C LEU A 6 -3.91 24.91 -17.60
N VAL A 7 -4.37 23.68 -17.43
CA VAL A 7 -5.01 22.94 -18.52
C VAL A 7 -6.34 23.65 -18.78
N LEU A 8 -6.38 24.50 -19.81
CA LEU A 8 -7.64 24.97 -20.37
C LEU A 8 -8.37 23.74 -20.94
N LEU A 9 -9.50 23.39 -20.35
CA LEU A 9 -10.51 22.58 -21.05
C LEU A 9 -10.91 23.34 -22.34
N PRO A 10 -11.08 22.63 -23.46
CA PRO A 10 -11.38 23.27 -24.74
C PRO A 10 -12.71 24.01 -24.64
N ILE A 11 -12.63 25.33 -24.82
CA ILE A 11 -13.79 26.16 -25.11
C ILE A 11 -14.36 25.63 -26.42
N LEU A 12 -15.55 25.02 -26.38
CA LEU A 12 -16.33 24.79 -27.58
C LEU A 12 -16.82 26.16 -28.07
N THR A 13 -15.94 26.87 -28.80
CA THR A 13 -16.35 27.98 -29.65
C THR A 13 -17.05 27.38 -30.86
N PHE A 14 -18.38 27.43 -30.91
CA PHE A 14 -19.09 27.25 -32.17
C PHE A 14 -19.26 28.62 -32.86
N PRO A 15 -19.07 28.68 -34.18
CA PRO A 15 -18.97 29.93 -34.93
C PRO A 15 -20.33 30.64 -35.04
N ALA A 16 -20.25 31.97 -35.02
CA ALA A 16 -21.32 32.85 -35.45
C ALA A 16 -21.66 32.55 -36.93
N ILE A 17 -22.90 32.16 -37.20
CA ILE A 17 -23.42 32.09 -38.58
C ILE A 17 -23.87 33.51 -38.93
N ALA A 18 -22.96 34.28 -39.55
CA ALA A 18 -23.32 35.42 -40.38
C ALA A 18 -23.46 34.94 -41.83
N ALA A 19 -24.54 35.35 -42.47
CA ALA A 19 -24.93 34.98 -43.82
C ALA A 19 -23.95 35.49 -44.90
N ALA A 20 -23.72 34.68 -45.94
CA ALA A 20 -23.44 35.15 -47.29
C ALA A 20 -23.86 34.10 -48.33
N CYS A 21 -24.57 34.59 -49.35
CA CYS A 21 -25.15 33.91 -50.50
C CYS A 21 -24.12 33.14 -51.36
N ASP A 22 -24.50 32.01 -51.95
CA ASP A 22 -24.90 31.92 -53.37
C ASP A 22 -25.23 30.46 -53.75
N ASN A 23 -26.48 30.21 -54.15
CA ASN A 23 -26.76 29.34 -55.29
C ASN A 23 -28.24 29.45 -55.69
N LYS A 24 -28.45 30.05 -56.87
CA LYS A 24 -29.59 29.83 -57.77
C LYS A 24 -29.59 28.34 -58.15
N ASP A 25 -30.69 27.59 -58.17
CA ASP A 25 -31.86 27.78 -59.01
C ASP A 25 -33.07 26.95 -58.52
N LYS A 26 -34.23 27.62 -58.54
CA LYS A 26 -35.59 27.13 -58.85
C LYS A 26 -36.13 25.84 -58.20
N ALA A 27 -36.98 26.04 -57.19
CA ALA A 27 -38.37 25.59 -57.25
C ALA A 27 -39.27 26.67 -56.64
N GLN A 28 -40.27 27.10 -57.41
CA GLN A 28 -41.09 28.29 -57.14
C GLN A 28 -42.35 27.91 -56.36
N LYS A 29 -42.54 28.62 -55.24
CA LYS A 29 -43.80 28.97 -54.53
C LYS A 29 -44.83 27.86 -54.27
N ASP A 30 -45.05 27.61 -52.97
CA ASP A 30 -46.40 27.78 -52.44
C ASP A 30 -46.40 28.51 -51.10
N THR A 31 -47.43 29.32 -50.90
CA THR A 31 -47.51 30.42 -49.93
C THR A 31 -47.80 29.97 -48.50
N ASN A 32 -46.92 30.40 -47.58
CA ASN A 32 -47.23 31.05 -46.32
C ASN A 32 -48.54 30.64 -45.59
N LYS A 33 -48.42 29.64 -44.72
CA LYS A 33 -48.98 29.70 -43.36
C LYS A 33 -47.90 29.15 -42.42
N GLN A 34 -46.99 30.01 -41.97
CA GLN A 34 -46.24 29.70 -40.74
C GLN A 34 -47.29 29.47 -39.65
N ASP A 35 -47.33 28.26 -39.10
CA ASP A 35 -48.15 27.95 -37.93
C ASP A 35 -47.80 28.98 -36.84
N PRO A 36 -48.74 29.85 -36.42
CA PRO A 36 -48.48 30.88 -35.43
C PRO A 36 -47.86 30.32 -34.14
N ALA A 37 -48.21 29.08 -33.78
CA ALA A 37 -47.67 28.39 -32.61
C ALA A 37 -46.20 27.98 -32.81
N ALA A 38 -45.81 27.56 -34.01
CA ALA A 38 -44.42 27.22 -34.32
C ALA A 38 -43.53 28.46 -34.40
N ALA A 39 -44.06 29.58 -34.92
CA ALA A 39 -43.38 30.87 -34.94
C ALA A 39 -43.22 31.45 -33.52
N GLU A 40 -44.23 31.34 -32.66
CA GLU A 40 -44.16 31.74 -31.25
C GLU A 40 -43.14 30.90 -30.47
N LEU A 41 -43.15 29.57 -30.67
CA LEU A 41 -42.19 28.67 -30.03
C LEU A 41 -40.75 29.01 -30.42
N GLN A 42 -40.48 29.24 -31.70
CA GLN A 42 -39.13 29.60 -32.16
C GLN A 42 -38.67 30.92 -31.55
N LYS A 43 -39.54 31.94 -31.52
CA LYS A 43 -39.23 33.24 -30.91
C LYS A 43 -38.89 33.11 -29.42
N LEU A 44 -39.59 32.24 -28.69
CA LEU A 44 -39.31 31.98 -27.27
C LEU A 44 -38.00 31.21 -27.08
N LYS A 45 -37.66 30.29 -28.00
CA LYS A 45 -36.36 29.62 -27.98
C LYS A 45 -35.21 30.60 -28.20
N ASP A 46 -35.37 31.53 -29.15
CA ASP A 46 -34.40 32.60 -29.37
C ASP A 46 -34.24 33.47 -28.11
N GLU A 47 -35.33 33.83 -27.42
CA GLU A 47 -35.28 34.54 -26.13
C GLU A 47 -34.54 33.73 -25.05
N LEU A 48 -34.81 32.43 -24.94
CA LEU A 48 -34.11 31.56 -23.99
C LEU A 48 -32.60 31.48 -24.31
N GLN A 49 -32.23 31.44 -25.60
CA GLN A 49 -30.83 31.45 -26.03
C GLN A 49 -30.12 32.76 -25.68
N ASP A 50 -30.80 33.89 -25.80
CA ASP A 50 -30.28 35.20 -25.36
C ASP A 50 -30.03 35.22 -23.84
N GLU A 51 -30.98 34.70 -23.06
CA GLU A 51 -30.84 34.63 -21.59
C GLU A 51 -29.73 33.66 -21.16
N ILE A 52 -29.58 32.52 -21.85
CA ILE A 52 -28.46 31.59 -21.67
C ILE A 52 -27.13 32.32 -21.93
N THR A 53 -27.07 33.12 -22.99
CA THR A 53 -25.86 33.87 -23.37
C THR A 53 -25.50 34.92 -22.31
N LYS A 54 -26.50 35.65 -21.80
CA LYS A 54 -26.31 36.60 -20.69
C LYS A 54 -25.81 35.90 -19.43
N ALA A 55 -26.44 34.79 -19.04
CA ALA A 55 -26.05 34.00 -17.88
C ALA A 55 -24.63 33.42 -18.01
N THR A 56 -24.27 32.93 -19.20
CA THR A 56 -22.94 32.40 -19.52
C THR A 56 -21.87 33.48 -19.45
N SER A 57 -22.15 34.67 -20.00
CA SER A 57 -21.24 35.80 -19.91
C SER A 57 -21.03 36.25 -18.46
N LYS A 58 -22.11 36.24 -17.66
CA LYS A 58 -22.09 36.59 -16.24
C LYS A 58 -21.37 35.57 -15.37
N ARG A 59 -21.34 34.30 -15.76
CA ARG A 59 -20.70 33.23 -14.97
C ARG A 59 -19.27 33.55 -14.56
N ASN A 60 -18.47 34.14 -15.45
CA ASN A 60 -17.08 34.51 -15.14
C ASN A 60 -16.97 35.57 -14.05
N HIS A 61 -18.01 36.38 -13.81
CA HIS A 61 -18.08 37.33 -12.71
C HIS A 61 -18.02 36.63 -11.34
N TYR A 62 -18.47 35.38 -11.26
CA TYR A 62 -18.47 34.62 -10.00
C TYR A 62 -17.12 33.97 -9.67
N LEU A 63 -16.11 34.08 -10.54
CA LEU A 63 -14.78 33.52 -10.30
C LEU A 63 -14.11 34.18 -9.09
N GLY A 64 -13.49 33.36 -8.24
CA GLY A 64 -12.83 33.83 -7.02
C GLY A 64 -13.77 34.08 -5.84
N ASP A 65 -15.04 33.64 -5.93
CA ASP A 65 -15.91 33.57 -4.77
C ASP A 65 -15.31 32.66 -3.68
N TYR A 66 -15.48 33.02 -2.41
CA TYR A 66 -14.90 32.31 -1.27
C TYR A 66 -15.25 30.82 -1.22
N THR A 67 -16.42 30.45 -1.77
CA THR A 67 -16.96 29.08 -1.71
C THR A 67 -17.00 28.40 -3.08
N ASP A 68 -16.68 29.11 -4.16
CA ASP A 68 -16.96 28.73 -5.56
C ASP A 68 -18.44 28.40 -5.87
N TYR A 69 -19.35 28.53 -4.90
CA TYR A 69 -20.75 28.11 -5.01
C TYR A 69 -21.50 28.84 -6.14
N ALA A 70 -21.39 30.17 -6.20
CA ALA A 70 -22.06 30.96 -7.24
C ALA A 70 -21.62 30.54 -8.66
N PHE A 71 -20.33 30.27 -8.82
CA PHE A 71 -19.75 29.84 -10.07
C PHE A 71 -20.21 28.42 -10.47
N GLU A 72 -20.20 27.47 -9.54
CA GLU A 72 -20.67 26.10 -9.77
C GLU A 72 -22.18 26.03 -10.03
N GLN A 73 -22.99 26.74 -9.24
CA GLN A 73 -24.45 26.74 -9.41
C GLN A 73 -24.87 27.42 -10.70
N SER A 74 -24.21 28.50 -11.09
CA SER A 74 -24.51 29.14 -12.38
C SER A 74 -24.30 28.19 -13.55
N ALA A 75 -23.25 27.35 -13.51
CA ALA A 75 -23.00 26.33 -14.54
C ALA A 75 -24.16 25.33 -14.65
N LYS A 76 -24.67 24.83 -13.52
CA LYS A 76 -25.78 23.86 -13.48
C LYS A 76 -27.08 24.46 -14.02
N VAL A 77 -27.39 25.69 -13.62
CA VAL A 77 -28.61 26.40 -14.07
C VAL A 77 -28.54 26.72 -15.56
N ILE A 78 -27.38 27.15 -16.06
CA ILE A 78 -27.15 27.38 -17.49
C ILE A 78 -27.32 26.09 -18.28
N GLN A 79 -26.74 24.97 -17.82
CA GLN A 79 -26.87 23.69 -18.52
C GLN A 79 -28.33 23.21 -18.59
N ALA A 80 -29.09 23.34 -17.50
CA ALA A 80 -30.51 22.98 -17.51
C ALA A 80 -31.32 23.83 -18.50
N ALA A 81 -30.98 25.12 -18.65
CA ALA A 81 -31.60 25.99 -19.63
C ALA A 81 -31.22 25.62 -21.07
N VAL A 82 -29.95 25.25 -21.32
CA VAL A 82 -29.49 24.71 -22.61
C VAL A 82 -30.24 23.43 -22.96
N ASP A 83 -30.40 22.52 -22.02
CA ASP A 83 -31.13 21.27 -22.25
C ASP A 83 -32.61 21.55 -22.56
N ALA A 84 -33.24 22.48 -21.84
CA ALA A 84 -34.61 22.91 -22.12
C ALA A 84 -34.76 23.58 -23.49
N HIS A 85 -33.80 24.41 -23.91
CA HIS A 85 -33.79 25.04 -25.23
C HIS A 85 -33.85 23.99 -26.37
N HIS A 86 -33.07 22.92 -26.26
CA HIS A 86 -33.04 21.85 -27.25
C HIS A 86 -34.28 20.95 -27.17
N ASN A 87 -34.73 20.59 -25.97
CA ASN A 87 -35.70 19.50 -25.78
C ASN A 87 -37.16 19.96 -25.65
N ALA A 88 -37.42 21.22 -25.28
CA ALA A 88 -38.78 21.73 -25.12
C ALA A 88 -39.55 21.69 -26.44
N LYS A 89 -40.80 21.21 -26.37
CA LYS A 89 -41.72 21.02 -27.51
C LYS A 89 -42.84 22.05 -27.53
N THR A 90 -43.05 22.78 -26.44
CA THR A 90 -44.15 23.73 -26.27
C THR A 90 -43.66 25.11 -25.83
N ALA A 91 -44.42 26.15 -26.17
CA ALA A 91 -44.12 27.53 -25.77
C ALA A 91 -44.09 27.69 -24.24
N GLU A 92 -44.93 26.92 -23.52
CA GLU A 92 -45.02 26.96 -22.06
C GLU A 92 -43.77 26.39 -21.38
N GLU A 93 -43.23 25.27 -21.87
CA GLU A 93 -41.98 24.70 -21.37
C GLU A 93 -40.80 25.68 -21.53
N VAL A 94 -40.76 26.43 -22.63
CA VAL A 94 -39.71 27.44 -22.87
C VAL A 94 -39.90 28.65 -21.96
N LYS A 95 -41.14 29.15 -21.78
CA LYS A 95 -41.45 30.24 -20.84
C LYS A 95 -41.06 29.87 -19.41
N ASP A 96 -41.37 28.66 -18.97
CA ASP A 96 -40.99 28.13 -17.66
C ASP A 96 -39.47 28.02 -17.52
N ALA A 97 -38.76 27.54 -18.54
CA ALA A 97 -37.29 27.49 -18.54
C ALA A 97 -36.65 28.89 -18.44
N ILE A 98 -37.17 29.89 -19.16
CA ILE A 98 -36.71 31.28 -19.08
C ILE A 98 -36.93 31.83 -17.66
N ALA A 99 -38.13 31.63 -17.10
CA ALA A 99 -38.46 32.09 -15.75
C ALA A 99 -37.54 31.45 -14.69
N LYS A 100 -37.32 30.13 -14.77
CA LYS A 100 -36.42 29.39 -13.88
C LYS A 100 -34.98 29.86 -13.99
N LEU A 101 -34.46 30.06 -15.21
CA LEU A 101 -33.10 30.56 -15.44
C LEU A 101 -32.94 31.95 -14.79
N LYS A 102 -33.83 32.90 -15.09
CA LYS A 102 -33.78 34.27 -14.55
C LYS A 102 -33.86 34.29 -13.03
N ALA A 103 -34.81 33.54 -12.45
CA ALA A 103 -34.99 33.47 -11.00
C ALA A 103 -33.74 32.91 -10.31
N ARG A 104 -33.20 31.80 -10.81
CA ARG A 104 -32.02 31.15 -10.22
C ARG A 104 -30.75 31.98 -10.37
N ILE A 105 -30.57 32.69 -11.49
CA ILE A 105 -29.44 33.63 -11.64
C ILE A 105 -29.56 34.79 -10.64
N LYS A 106 -30.76 35.32 -10.41
CA LYS A 106 -30.98 36.36 -9.38
C LYS A 106 -30.67 35.88 -7.96
N GLU A 107 -31.00 34.63 -7.64
CA GLU A 107 -30.62 34.03 -6.35
C GLU A 107 -29.11 33.86 -6.22
N ILE A 108 -28.44 33.44 -7.29
CA ILE A 108 -26.97 33.33 -7.34
C ILE A 108 -26.31 34.71 -7.17
N ASP A 109 -26.85 35.75 -7.79
CA ASP A 109 -26.38 37.13 -7.61
C ASP A 109 -26.50 37.59 -6.16
N SER A 110 -27.66 37.30 -5.55
CA SER A 110 -27.94 37.66 -4.17
C SER A 110 -26.96 36.96 -3.22
N TYR A 111 -26.65 35.68 -3.48
CA TYR A 111 -25.63 34.94 -2.74
C TYR A 111 -24.23 35.52 -2.97
N TYR A 112 -23.86 35.81 -4.22
CA TYR A 112 -22.52 36.30 -4.56
C TYR A 112 -22.21 37.64 -3.87
N ALA A 113 -23.23 38.51 -3.74
CA ALA A 113 -23.13 39.80 -3.07
C ALA A 113 -22.94 39.72 -1.53
N LEU A 114 -23.18 38.55 -0.91
CA LEU A 114 -22.98 38.38 0.53
C LEU A 114 -21.51 38.51 0.94
N SER A 115 -21.29 39.09 2.12
CA SER A 115 -20.00 39.06 2.79
C SER A 115 -19.56 37.62 3.10
N LYS A 116 -18.26 37.45 3.40
CA LYS A 116 -17.72 36.15 3.80
C LYS A 116 -18.42 35.61 5.03
N GLU A 117 -18.66 36.45 6.03
CA GLU A 117 -19.31 36.11 7.30
C GLU A 117 -20.76 35.66 7.07
N GLU A 118 -21.49 36.35 6.18
CA GLU A 118 -22.86 35.97 5.80
C GLU A 118 -22.90 34.64 5.05
N LYS A 119 -21.98 34.41 4.10
CA LYS A 119 -21.85 33.13 3.39
C LYS A 119 -21.52 31.98 4.35
N GLN A 120 -20.65 32.22 5.31
CA GLN A 120 -20.30 31.25 6.35
C GLN A 120 -21.49 30.93 7.26
N LYS A 121 -22.27 31.94 7.64
CA LYS A 121 -23.51 31.74 8.41
C LYS A 121 -24.52 30.92 7.63
N LEU A 122 -24.76 31.27 6.36
CA LEU A 122 -25.68 30.53 5.49
C LEU A 122 -25.25 29.07 5.32
N ALA A 123 -23.94 28.83 5.10
CA ALA A 123 -23.41 27.47 5.00
C ALA A 123 -23.64 26.64 6.28
N LYS A 124 -23.49 27.25 7.47
CA LYS A 124 -23.80 26.60 8.76
C LYS A 124 -25.30 26.31 8.89
N ASP A 125 -26.15 27.27 8.55
CA ASP A 125 -27.61 27.12 8.65
C ASP A 125 -28.12 26.01 7.72
N ASP A 126 -27.64 25.97 6.48
CA ASP A 126 -28.00 24.94 5.50
C ASP A 126 -27.46 23.56 5.90
N PHE A 127 -26.24 23.50 6.42
CA PHE A 127 -25.67 22.27 6.97
C PHE A 127 -26.51 21.74 8.14
N ASN A 128 -26.88 22.59 9.09
CA ASN A 128 -27.68 22.17 10.24
C ASN A 128 -29.06 21.64 9.79
N LYS A 129 -29.71 22.31 8.84
CA LYS A 129 -30.98 21.81 8.26
C LYS A 129 -30.79 20.46 7.58
N ALA A 130 -29.72 20.27 6.81
CA ALA A 130 -29.43 19.01 6.15
C ALA A 130 -29.09 17.88 7.14
N LEU A 131 -28.38 18.19 8.23
CA LEU A 131 -28.07 17.27 9.31
C LEU A 131 -29.34 16.79 10.03
N GLU A 132 -30.25 17.71 10.37
CA GLU A 132 -31.54 17.35 10.94
C GLU A 132 -32.39 16.52 9.99
N ALA A 133 -32.39 16.85 8.69
CA ALA A 133 -33.08 16.06 7.67
C ALA A 133 -32.50 14.63 7.56
N ALA A 134 -31.18 14.47 7.58
CA ALA A 134 -30.51 13.17 7.56
C ALA A 134 -30.82 12.36 8.82
N LYS A 135 -30.80 12.98 10.01
CA LYS A 135 -31.19 12.36 11.28
C LYS A 135 -32.65 11.90 11.27
N ALA A 136 -33.55 12.75 10.78
CA ALA A 136 -34.97 12.42 10.65
C ALA A 136 -35.23 11.32 9.61
N ALA A 137 -34.46 11.28 8.51
CA ALA A 137 -34.53 10.19 7.54
C ALA A 137 -34.05 8.88 8.17
N LYS A 138 -32.91 8.89 8.87
CA LYS A 138 -32.37 7.74 9.59
C LYS A 138 -33.36 7.16 10.60
N ALA A 139 -34.06 8.02 11.35
CA ALA A 139 -35.05 7.58 12.34
C ALA A 139 -36.23 6.78 11.76
N LYS A 140 -36.45 6.83 10.44
CA LYS A 140 -37.49 6.07 9.73
C LYS A 140 -36.99 4.75 9.14
N LEU A 141 -35.67 4.55 9.11
CA LEU A 141 -35.07 3.37 8.51
C LEU A 141 -35.07 2.22 9.51
N THR A 142 -35.21 1.00 9.00
CA THR A 142 -35.16 -0.20 9.80
C THR A 142 -34.02 -1.11 9.34
N LYS A 143 -33.62 -1.09 8.08
CA LYS A 143 -32.68 -2.06 7.51
C LYS A 143 -31.22 -1.71 7.86
N PRO A 144 -30.38 -2.67 8.29
CA PRO A 144 -28.99 -2.39 8.70
C PRO A 144 -28.15 -1.72 7.62
N SER A 145 -28.29 -2.17 6.36
CA SER A 145 -27.61 -1.57 5.22
C SER A 145 -28.03 -0.12 4.95
N ALA A 146 -29.30 0.21 5.12
CA ALA A 146 -29.80 1.58 4.96
C ALA A 146 -29.31 2.49 6.11
N LEU A 147 -29.34 1.97 7.34
CA LEU A 147 -28.83 2.66 8.53
C LEU A 147 -27.34 2.97 8.41
N GLU A 148 -26.51 2.02 7.96
CA GLU A 148 -25.05 2.19 7.81
C GLU A 148 -24.69 3.40 6.93
N VAL A 149 -25.42 3.63 5.84
CA VAL A 149 -25.18 4.76 4.93
C VAL A 149 -25.31 6.09 5.68
N LEU A 150 -26.39 6.27 6.43
CA LEU A 150 -26.63 7.50 7.17
C LEU A 150 -25.80 7.59 8.45
N ASP A 151 -25.49 6.46 9.11
CA ASP A 151 -24.55 6.43 10.23
C ASP A 151 -23.17 6.97 9.84
N ASN A 152 -22.63 6.47 8.72
CA ASN A 152 -21.34 6.90 8.21
C ASN A 152 -21.38 8.37 7.76
N SER A 153 -22.44 8.77 7.04
CA SER A 153 -22.59 10.15 6.56
C SER A 153 -22.71 11.14 7.72
N ILE A 154 -23.59 10.89 8.70
CA ILE A 154 -23.78 11.75 9.87
C ILE A 154 -22.51 11.82 10.71
N SER A 155 -21.83 10.68 10.95
CA SER A 155 -20.58 10.67 11.72
C SER A 155 -19.48 11.52 11.07
N LYS A 156 -19.37 11.48 9.72
CA LYS A 156 -18.47 12.36 8.96
C LYS A 156 -18.83 13.83 9.16
N ALA A 157 -20.12 14.17 9.13
CA ALA A 157 -20.63 15.51 9.39
C ALA A 157 -20.22 16.02 10.78
N GLU A 158 -20.48 15.23 11.81
CA GLU A 158 -20.27 15.60 13.22
C GLU A 158 -18.77 15.63 13.60
N SER A 159 -17.93 14.92 12.85
CA SER A 159 -16.47 14.96 13.04
C SER A 159 -15.81 16.28 12.57
N ASN A 160 -16.50 17.09 11.75
CA ASN A 160 -15.98 18.33 11.20
C ASN A 160 -15.99 19.45 12.26
N LYS A 161 -14.81 19.96 12.64
CA LYS A 161 -14.66 20.91 13.75
C LYS A 161 -14.35 22.32 13.26
N GLU A 162 -14.98 23.30 13.92
CA GLU A 162 -14.68 24.71 13.71
C GLU A 162 -13.20 24.99 14.04
N GLY A 163 -12.50 25.65 13.12
CA GLY A 163 -11.04 25.85 13.18
C GLY A 163 -10.23 24.97 12.21
N ASP A 164 -10.83 23.95 11.57
CA ASP A 164 -10.21 23.28 10.43
C ASP A 164 -10.13 24.25 9.23
N PRO A 165 -8.97 24.39 8.53
CA PRO A 165 -8.85 25.25 7.36
C PRO A 165 -9.87 24.95 6.25
N HIS A 166 -10.38 23.72 6.19
CA HIS A 166 -11.38 23.27 5.24
C HIS A 166 -12.79 23.19 5.85
N TYR A 167 -13.00 23.65 7.08
CA TYR A 167 -14.27 23.51 7.81
C TYR A 167 -15.49 23.89 6.96
N PHE A 168 -15.54 25.11 6.44
CA PHE A 168 -16.68 25.59 5.65
C PHE A 168 -16.84 24.87 4.30
N LYS A 169 -15.72 24.50 3.67
CA LYS A 169 -15.74 23.68 2.45
C LYS A 169 -16.35 22.32 2.72
N ASN A 170 -15.99 21.68 3.83
CA ASN A 170 -16.52 20.39 4.26
C ASN A 170 -18.02 20.49 4.58
N LEU A 171 -18.49 21.58 5.22
CA LEU A 171 -19.91 21.79 5.48
C LEU A 171 -20.71 21.84 4.17
N LEU A 172 -20.26 22.65 3.20
CA LEU A 172 -20.93 22.79 1.90
C LEU A 172 -20.94 21.47 1.13
N GLN A 173 -19.78 20.79 1.07
CA GLN A 173 -19.65 19.50 0.41
C GLN A 173 -20.58 18.46 1.03
N TRP A 174 -20.56 18.31 2.36
CA TRP A 174 -21.43 17.36 3.04
C TRP A 174 -22.92 17.69 2.87
N THR A 175 -23.28 18.97 2.92
CA THR A 175 -24.67 19.43 2.69
C THR A 175 -25.17 19.02 1.30
N HIS A 176 -24.28 19.00 0.30
CA HIS A 176 -24.63 18.50 -1.03
C HIS A 176 -24.71 16.97 -1.08
N GLU A 177 -23.69 16.27 -0.55
CA GLU A 177 -23.56 14.82 -0.56
C GLU A 177 -24.69 14.11 0.22
N SER A 178 -25.09 14.67 1.37
CA SER A 178 -26.10 14.09 2.27
C SER A 178 -27.45 13.82 1.60
N LYS A 179 -27.82 14.60 0.57
CA LYS A 179 -29.05 14.35 -0.20
C LYS A 179 -28.98 13.03 -0.96
N ASN A 180 -27.83 12.73 -1.55
CA ASN A 180 -27.61 11.47 -2.26
C ASN A 180 -27.54 10.31 -1.26
N ASP A 181 -26.93 10.52 -0.10
CA ASP A 181 -26.87 9.50 0.96
C ASP A 181 -28.27 9.14 1.49
N ILE A 182 -29.14 10.14 1.69
CA ILE A 182 -30.55 9.92 2.08
C ILE A 182 -31.29 9.12 1.01
N GLN A 183 -31.13 9.49 -0.27
CA GLN A 183 -31.77 8.77 -1.37
C GLN A 183 -31.26 7.32 -1.48
N GLU A 184 -29.96 7.09 -1.32
CA GLU A 184 -29.39 5.75 -1.36
C GLU A 184 -29.88 4.91 -0.18
N ALA A 185 -29.92 5.47 1.03
CA ALA A 185 -30.46 4.80 2.20
C ALA A 185 -31.93 4.41 2.01
N GLN A 186 -32.75 5.29 1.43
CA GLN A 186 -34.15 4.99 1.08
C GLN A 186 -34.26 3.85 0.06
N LYS A 187 -33.43 3.85 -0.99
CA LYS A 187 -33.39 2.75 -1.97
C LYS A 187 -32.99 1.42 -1.34
N LEU A 188 -32.07 1.43 -0.37
CA LEU A 188 -31.68 0.23 0.36
C LEU A 188 -32.81 -0.25 1.29
N GLU A 189 -33.57 0.66 1.90
CA GLU A 189 -34.72 0.31 2.75
C GLU A 189 -35.82 -0.43 1.96
N GLU A 190 -35.98 -0.12 0.67
CA GLU A 190 -36.94 -0.79 -0.23
C GLU A 190 -36.51 -2.20 -0.68
N LYS A 191 -35.25 -2.58 -0.47
CA LYS A 191 -34.74 -3.90 -0.86
C LYS A 191 -35.20 -5.00 0.11
N THR A 192 -35.26 -6.22 -0.40
CA THR A 192 -35.50 -7.40 0.45
C THR A 192 -34.31 -7.66 1.36
N ASP A 193 -34.53 -8.21 2.56
CA ASP A 193 -33.44 -8.55 3.49
C ASP A 193 -32.42 -9.51 2.88
N LYS A 194 -32.89 -10.42 2.00
CA LYS A 194 -32.01 -11.34 1.26
C LYS A 194 -31.07 -10.58 0.33
N GLU A 195 -31.56 -9.62 -0.44
CA GLU A 195 -30.71 -8.82 -1.33
C GLU A 195 -29.68 -8.01 -0.54
N LEU A 196 -30.09 -7.44 0.58
CA LEU A 196 -29.19 -6.66 1.46
C LEU A 196 -28.09 -7.52 2.08
N LEU A 197 -28.43 -8.72 2.59
CA LEU A 197 -27.42 -9.65 3.09
C LEU A 197 -26.43 -10.04 1.98
N MET A 198 -26.92 -10.34 0.77
CA MET A 198 -26.04 -10.70 -0.36
C MET A 198 -25.12 -9.53 -0.76
N LEU A 199 -25.63 -8.29 -0.77
CA LEU A 199 -24.83 -7.09 -1.01
C LEU A 199 -23.75 -6.90 0.06
N TYR A 200 -24.08 -7.14 1.34
CA TYR A 200 -23.11 -7.03 2.42
C TYR A 200 -22.06 -8.15 2.38
N LEU A 201 -22.46 -9.40 2.12
CA LEU A 201 -21.54 -10.53 1.94
C LEU A 201 -20.58 -10.31 0.77
N ALA A 202 -21.02 -9.64 -0.31
CA ALA A 202 -20.16 -9.28 -1.44
C ALA A 202 -19.06 -8.27 -1.05
N ARG A 203 -19.15 -7.60 0.10
CA ARG A 203 -18.13 -6.67 0.61
C ARG A 203 -16.99 -7.35 1.37
N GLU A 204 -17.03 -8.66 1.59
CA GLU A 204 -16.01 -9.41 2.34
C GLU A 204 -14.58 -9.04 1.94
N SER A 205 -14.25 -9.14 0.65
CA SER A 205 -12.91 -8.83 0.15
C SER A 205 -12.50 -7.39 0.47
N ASN A 206 -13.42 -6.42 0.35
CA ASN A 206 -13.15 -5.02 0.63
C ASN A 206 -12.92 -4.77 2.14
N ILE A 207 -13.69 -5.46 2.99
CA ILE A 207 -13.57 -5.40 4.45
C ILE A 207 -12.24 -6.02 4.87
N LEU A 208 -11.90 -7.22 4.39
CA LEU A 208 -10.64 -7.90 4.68
C LEU A 208 -9.43 -7.11 4.16
N ASN A 209 -9.50 -6.55 2.95
CA ASN A 209 -8.42 -5.73 2.40
C ASN A 209 -8.22 -4.44 3.20
N THR A 210 -9.31 -3.81 3.65
CA THR A 210 -9.22 -2.61 4.50
C THR A 210 -8.66 -2.94 5.86
N PHE A 211 -9.13 -4.03 6.48
CA PHE A 211 -8.60 -4.55 7.73
C PHE A 211 -7.10 -4.83 7.62
N ASN A 212 -6.67 -5.54 6.58
CA ASN A 212 -5.27 -5.89 6.38
C ASN A 212 -4.39 -4.65 6.16
N ARG A 213 -4.89 -3.67 5.41
CA ARG A 213 -4.15 -2.41 5.20
C ARG A 213 -4.02 -1.58 6.48
N GLU A 214 -5.10 -1.44 7.25
CA GLU A 214 -5.11 -0.56 8.43
C GLU A 214 -4.50 -1.22 9.67
N TYR A 215 -4.75 -2.51 9.88
CA TYR A 215 -4.41 -3.21 11.12
C TYR A 215 -3.33 -4.28 10.93
N ASN A 216 -3.39 -5.06 9.85
CA ASN A 216 -2.64 -6.32 9.75
C ASN A 216 -1.55 -6.33 8.67
N ALA A 217 -0.98 -5.18 8.32
CA ALA A 217 0.04 -5.08 7.27
C ALA A 217 1.30 -5.91 7.58
N SER A 218 1.61 -6.09 8.87
CA SER A 218 2.73 -6.88 9.37
C SER A 218 2.36 -8.28 9.87
N GLY A 219 1.09 -8.69 9.79
CA GLY A 219 0.62 -9.96 10.35
C GLY A 219 0.35 -9.96 11.86
N SER A 220 0.43 -8.81 12.55
CA SER A 220 0.19 -8.72 14.01
C SER A 220 -1.22 -9.08 14.47
N PHE A 221 -2.19 -9.02 13.56
CA PHE A 221 -3.60 -9.30 13.83
C PHE A 221 -4.15 -10.39 12.90
N GLU A 222 -3.32 -11.38 12.53
CA GLU A 222 -3.73 -12.49 11.65
C GLU A 222 -4.85 -13.31 12.28
N GLU A 223 -4.84 -13.51 13.61
CA GLU A 223 -5.92 -14.21 14.32
C GLU A 223 -7.27 -13.49 14.12
N GLN A 224 -7.28 -12.15 14.16
CA GLN A 224 -8.46 -11.35 13.91
C GLN A 224 -8.85 -11.38 12.42
N ALA A 225 -7.88 -11.40 11.51
CA ALA A 225 -8.13 -11.58 10.07
C ALA A 225 -8.82 -12.93 9.80
N ASP A 226 -8.36 -14.01 10.43
CA ASP A 226 -8.93 -15.34 10.30
C ASP A 226 -10.33 -15.43 10.92
N LYS A 227 -10.55 -14.80 12.08
CA LYS A 227 -11.89 -14.67 12.67
C LYS A 227 -12.85 -13.95 11.74
N LEU A 228 -12.42 -12.86 11.09
CA LEU A 228 -13.26 -12.17 10.10
C LEU A 228 -13.62 -13.08 8.93
N LYS A 229 -12.66 -13.83 8.36
CA LYS A 229 -12.91 -14.83 7.31
C LYS A 229 -13.91 -15.89 7.76
N GLU A 230 -13.76 -16.40 8.99
CA GLU A 230 -14.64 -17.41 9.57
C GLU A 230 -16.08 -16.89 9.74
N ILE A 231 -16.24 -15.65 10.21
CA ILE A 231 -17.53 -14.98 10.36
C ILE A 231 -18.26 -14.89 9.01
N PHE A 232 -17.58 -14.44 7.95
CA PHE A 232 -18.16 -14.39 6.60
C PHE A 232 -18.50 -15.78 6.06
N LYS A 233 -17.63 -16.77 6.28
CA LYS A 233 -17.90 -18.15 5.88
C LYS A 233 -19.18 -18.69 6.54
N LYS A 234 -19.31 -18.54 7.87
CA LYS A 234 -20.49 -18.97 8.62
C LYS A 234 -21.77 -18.28 8.11
N ALA A 235 -21.71 -16.98 7.84
CA ALA A 235 -22.86 -16.24 7.32
C ALA A 235 -23.30 -16.73 5.93
N LYS A 236 -22.36 -17.12 5.04
CA LYS A 236 -22.70 -17.68 3.72
C LYS A 236 -23.32 -19.08 3.79
N GLU A 237 -22.94 -19.86 4.79
CA GLU A 237 -23.39 -21.25 4.97
C GLU A 237 -24.73 -21.33 5.73
N ASN A 238 -25.11 -20.27 6.45
CA ASN A 238 -26.32 -20.24 7.27
C ASN A 238 -27.60 -20.07 6.44
N LYS A 239 -28.38 -21.16 6.34
CA LYS A 239 -29.67 -21.19 5.63
C LYS A 239 -30.89 -21.15 6.56
N ASN A 240 -30.68 -21.12 7.87
CA ASN A 240 -31.72 -21.40 8.87
C ASN A 240 -32.20 -20.15 9.64
N GLU A 241 -31.47 -19.05 9.54
CA GLU A 241 -31.77 -17.80 10.26
C GLU A 241 -32.39 -16.76 9.31
N ASP A 242 -33.21 -15.87 9.84
CA ASP A 242 -33.78 -14.76 9.06
C ASP A 242 -32.67 -13.89 8.47
N TYR A 243 -32.79 -13.48 7.20
CA TYR A 243 -31.73 -12.76 6.49
C TYR A 243 -31.33 -11.44 7.18
N ARG A 244 -32.29 -10.75 7.80
CA ARG A 244 -32.05 -9.51 8.53
C ARG A 244 -31.29 -9.76 9.81
N ASP A 245 -31.70 -10.76 10.57
CA ASP A 245 -31.02 -11.15 11.82
C ASP A 245 -29.59 -11.63 11.54
N GLN A 246 -29.39 -12.40 10.46
CA GLN A 246 -28.07 -12.78 9.97
C GLN A 246 -27.18 -11.56 9.66
N GLU A 247 -27.70 -10.56 8.94
CA GLU A 247 -26.96 -9.34 8.61
C GLU A 247 -26.58 -8.55 9.87
N ILE A 248 -27.53 -8.39 10.80
CA ILE A 248 -27.32 -7.69 12.08
C ILE A 248 -26.20 -8.37 12.87
N LYS A 249 -26.27 -9.70 13.02
CA LYS A 249 -25.28 -10.50 13.74
C LYS A 249 -23.91 -10.40 13.09
N LEU A 250 -23.83 -10.58 11.77
CA LEU A 250 -22.60 -10.46 11.00
C LEU A 250 -21.92 -9.10 11.19
N ARG A 251 -22.68 -8.00 11.08
CA ARG A 251 -22.18 -6.63 11.29
C ARG A 251 -21.68 -6.41 12.71
N LYS A 252 -22.42 -6.94 13.70
CA LYS A 252 -22.06 -6.83 15.11
C LYS A 252 -20.74 -7.54 15.40
N GLU A 253 -20.58 -8.80 14.99
CA GLU A 253 -19.35 -9.57 15.22
C GLU A 253 -18.13 -8.91 14.57
N ILE A 254 -18.28 -8.38 13.34
CA ILE A 254 -17.22 -7.60 12.68
C ILE A 254 -16.88 -6.34 13.48
N SER A 255 -17.89 -5.58 13.91
CA SER A 255 -17.70 -4.31 14.61
C SER A 255 -17.04 -4.51 15.97
N GLU A 256 -17.38 -5.56 16.71
CA GLU A 256 -16.75 -5.89 18.00
C GLU A 256 -15.26 -6.17 17.86
N ILE A 257 -14.85 -6.87 16.78
CA ILE A 257 -13.43 -7.10 16.47
C ILE A 257 -12.73 -5.77 16.18
N LEU A 258 -13.31 -4.93 15.30
CA LEU A 258 -12.73 -3.66 14.88
C LEU A 258 -12.66 -2.64 16.02
N GLU A 259 -13.68 -2.57 16.87
CA GLU A 259 -13.73 -1.67 18.01
C GLU A 259 -12.67 -2.05 19.05
N LYS A 260 -12.49 -3.34 19.32
CA LYS A 260 -11.48 -3.81 20.27
C LYS A 260 -10.07 -3.44 19.82
N ILE A 261 -9.72 -3.68 18.56
CA ILE A 261 -8.37 -3.39 18.05
C ILE A 261 -8.12 -1.89 17.87
N SER A 262 -9.14 -1.12 17.43
CA SER A 262 -9.00 0.32 17.19
C SER A 262 -8.75 1.13 18.46
N LYS A 263 -9.22 0.64 19.62
CA LYS A 263 -8.93 1.24 20.92
C LYS A 263 -7.47 1.08 21.35
N GLU A 264 -6.80 0.02 20.91
CA GLU A 264 -5.44 -0.32 21.35
C GLU A 264 -4.36 -0.05 20.29
N ALA A 265 -4.72 0.22 19.03
CA ALA A 265 -3.77 0.33 17.93
C ALA A 265 -3.84 1.70 17.22
N ILE A 266 -2.66 2.27 16.95
CA ILE A 266 -2.50 3.43 16.09
C ILE A 266 -2.25 2.94 14.66
N THR A 267 -3.31 2.94 13.85
CA THR A 267 -3.24 2.67 12.40
C THR A 267 -2.67 3.87 11.64
N PRO A 268 -2.31 3.74 10.35
CA PRO A 268 -1.97 4.88 9.49
C PRO A 268 -3.05 5.97 9.47
N SER A 269 -4.33 5.59 9.40
CA SER A 269 -5.43 6.55 9.47
C SER A 269 -5.47 7.27 10.83
N LYS A 270 -5.33 6.54 11.94
CA LYS A 270 -5.32 7.15 13.27
C LYS A 270 -4.10 8.06 13.48
N ALA A 271 -2.94 7.66 12.98
CA ALA A 271 -1.73 8.47 13.04
C ALA A 271 -1.84 9.78 12.26
N ASN A 272 -2.55 9.80 11.13
CA ASN A 272 -2.83 11.05 10.42
C ASN A 272 -3.65 12.04 11.27
N GLU A 273 -4.60 11.56 12.08
CA GLU A 273 -5.33 12.39 13.03
C GLU A 273 -4.40 12.93 14.11
N LEU A 274 -3.60 12.06 14.75
CA LEU A 274 -2.67 12.45 15.80
C LEU A 274 -1.58 13.41 15.30
N ALA A 275 -1.13 13.24 14.05
CA ALA A 275 -0.15 14.12 13.42
C ALA A 275 -0.65 15.56 13.24
N LYS A 276 -1.97 15.78 13.15
CA LYS A 276 -2.57 17.13 13.12
C LYS A 276 -2.49 17.83 14.47
N LEU A 277 -2.40 17.06 15.56
CA LEU A 277 -2.35 17.56 16.93
C LEU A 277 -0.93 17.90 17.40
N VAL A 278 0.09 17.57 16.60
CA VAL A 278 1.51 17.84 16.91
C VAL A 278 1.74 19.34 17.05
N LYS A 279 2.21 19.76 18.23
CA LYS A 279 2.59 21.14 18.54
C LYS A 279 4.09 21.20 18.78
N ASN A 280 4.77 22.23 18.26
CA ASN A 280 6.23 22.41 18.41
C ASN A 280 7.08 21.20 17.97
N GLY A 281 6.53 20.34 17.11
CA GLY A 281 7.17 19.11 16.66
C GLY A 281 7.18 17.97 17.69
N GLU A 282 6.39 18.07 18.76
CA GLU A 282 6.27 17.04 19.78
C GLU A 282 4.98 16.23 19.59
N LEU A 283 5.14 14.91 19.47
CA LEU A 283 4.04 13.94 19.47
C LEU A 283 4.03 13.22 20.82
N ILE A 284 2.91 13.37 21.54
CA ILE A 284 2.64 12.64 22.79
C ILE A 284 1.59 11.58 22.47
N ILE A 285 1.94 10.32 22.67
CA ILE A 285 1.04 9.18 22.52
C ILE A 285 0.49 8.81 23.90
N GLY A 286 -0.83 8.76 24.04
CA GLY A 286 -1.50 8.46 25.32
C GLY A 286 -1.46 6.98 25.74
N ASP A 287 -1.91 6.71 26.96
CA ASP A 287 -1.90 5.39 27.61
C ASP A 287 -3.01 4.43 27.14
N ASP A 288 -3.80 4.82 26.14
CA ASP A 288 -4.86 3.99 25.57
C ASP A 288 -4.32 2.97 24.55
N TYR A 289 -3.16 3.26 23.97
CA TYR A 289 -2.59 2.46 22.90
C TYR A 289 -1.56 1.46 23.42
N LYS A 290 -1.54 0.28 22.79
CA LYS A 290 -0.52 -0.77 22.94
C LYS A 290 0.34 -0.92 21.69
N TYR A 291 -0.19 -0.60 20.52
CA TYR A 291 0.46 -0.86 19.24
C TYR A 291 0.58 0.43 18.41
N ILE A 292 1.76 0.68 17.85
CA ILE A 292 1.96 1.64 16.77
C ILE A 292 2.23 0.84 15.51
N LEU A 293 1.29 0.87 14.58
CA LEU A 293 1.30 -0.05 13.45
C LEU A 293 2.24 0.40 12.33
N SER A 294 2.41 -0.51 11.39
CA SER A 294 3.36 -0.36 10.30
C SER A 294 3.03 0.89 9.48
N ASP A 295 4.08 1.65 9.16
CA ASP A 295 4.02 2.91 8.43
C ASP A 295 3.15 4.02 9.02
N ALA A 296 2.68 3.89 10.27
CA ALA A 296 1.70 4.81 10.88
C ALA A 296 2.07 6.31 10.75
N PHE A 297 3.30 6.68 11.10
CA PHE A 297 3.86 8.03 10.99
C PHE A 297 4.99 8.13 9.95
N ALA A 298 5.06 7.19 9.00
CA ALA A 298 6.11 7.16 7.98
C ALA A 298 6.17 8.49 7.21
N GLY A 299 7.38 8.99 6.99
CA GLY A 299 7.63 10.21 6.22
C GLY A 299 7.21 11.52 6.90
N ASN A 300 6.67 11.49 8.14
CA ASN A 300 6.20 12.69 8.80
C ASN A 300 7.34 13.67 9.09
N LYS A 301 7.29 14.86 8.47
CA LYS A 301 8.35 15.89 8.59
C LYS A 301 8.14 16.88 9.74
N LYS A 302 6.99 16.82 10.42
CA LYS A 302 6.64 17.72 11.52
C LYS A 302 7.07 17.14 12.88
N ILE A 303 6.99 15.83 13.05
CA ILE A 303 7.35 15.15 14.31
C ILE A 303 8.87 15.12 14.46
N LYS A 304 9.37 15.79 15.51
CA LYS A 304 10.77 15.85 15.93
C LYS A 304 11.01 15.09 17.23
N LYS A 305 10.04 15.08 18.15
CA LYS A 305 10.12 14.39 19.43
C LYS A 305 8.91 13.47 19.59
N VAL A 306 9.13 12.27 20.11
CA VAL A 306 8.07 11.28 20.37
C VAL A 306 8.14 10.85 21.84
N THR A 307 7.03 10.97 22.56
CA THR A 307 6.89 10.46 23.93
C THR A 307 5.80 9.38 23.94
N LEU A 308 6.17 8.17 24.38
CA LEU A 308 5.26 7.03 24.38
C LEU A 308 4.47 6.91 25.69
N GLY A 309 3.20 6.53 25.56
CA GLY A 309 2.37 6.12 26.68
C GLY A 309 2.89 4.85 27.34
N LYS A 310 2.54 4.66 28.61
CA LYS A 310 3.04 3.58 29.47
C LYS A 310 2.68 2.18 28.96
N LYS A 311 1.56 2.05 28.25
CA LYS A 311 1.03 0.75 27.76
C LYS A 311 1.55 0.33 26.39
N ILE A 312 2.38 1.13 25.71
CA ILE A 312 2.88 0.77 24.38
C ILE A 312 3.78 -0.47 24.50
N GLU A 313 3.40 -1.55 23.85
CA GLU A 313 4.16 -2.82 23.84
C GLU A 313 4.94 -3.01 22.55
N LYS A 314 4.45 -2.47 21.43
CA LYS A 314 5.01 -2.70 20.10
C LYS A 314 4.98 -1.46 19.22
N ILE A 315 6.11 -1.19 18.58
CA ILE A 315 6.23 -0.30 17.43
C ILE A 315 6.64 -1.15 16.24
N GLU A 316 5.80 -1.17 15.22
CA GLU A 316 6.00 -1.99 14.04
C GLU A 316 6.86 -1.32 12.99
N ARG A 317 7.46 -2.17 12.14
CA ARG A 317 8.27 -1.77 10.99
C ARG A 317 7.68 -0.58 10.25
N GLY A 318 8.54 0.41 9.97
CA GLY A 318 8.16 1.56 9.18
C GLY A 318 7.38 2.64 9.94
N ALA A 319 6.92 2.38 11.18
CA ALA A 319 6.04 3.28 11.92
C ALA A 319 6.51 4.75 11.94
N PHE A 320 7.81 5.02 11.98
CA PHE A 320 8.42 6.36 11.90
C PHE A 320 9.52 6.44 10.84
N ASP A 321 9.56 5.52 9.87
CA ASP A 321 10.61 5.52 8.85
C ASP A 321 10.57 6.82 8.04
N ASN A 322 11.74 7.41 7.76
CA ASN A 322 11.89 8.69 7.09
C ASN A 322 11.22 9.89 7.79
N ALA A 323 10.74 9.74 9.04
CA ALA A 323 10.22 10.87 9.81
C ALA A 323 11.36 11.81 10.26
N ALA A 324 11.03 13.04 10.63
CA ALA A 324 12.00 14.03 11.12
C ALA A 324 12.38 13.84 12.61
N VAL A 325 12.09 12.66 13.18
CA VAL A 325 12.30 12.34 14.59
C VAL A 325 13.78 12.46 14.96
N GLU A 326 14.07 13.25 15.98
CA GLU A 326 15.38 13.56 16.54
C GLU A 326 15.56 12.93 17.93
N ALA A 327 14.49 12.79 18.71
CA ALA A 327 14.50 12.16 20.03
C ALA A 327 13.23 11.35 20.29
N VAL A 328 13.38 10.24 21.03
CA VAL A 328 12.28 9.36 21.42
C VAL A 328 12.42 9.00 22.89
N THR A 329 11.34 9.10 23.65
CA THR A 329 11.24 8.61 25.03
C THR A 329 10.35 7.37 25.06
N PHE A 330 10.98 6.21 25.27
CA PHE A 330 10.28 4.93 25.36
C PHE A 330 9.73 4.67 26.77
N ASN A 331 8.67 3.87 26.86
CA ASN A 331 8.18 3.30 28.11
C ASN A 331 8.92 1.99 28.45
N GLU A 332 8.82 1.55 29.71
CA GLU A 332 9.53 0.36 30.21
C GLU A 332 8.91 -0.96 29.72
N ASP A 333 7.64 -0.96 29.29
CA ASP A 333 6.89 -2.15 28.87
C ASP A 333 7.02 -2.45 27.36
N LEU A 334 7.81 -1.66 26.62
CA LEU A 334 8.04 -1.88 25.19
C LEU A 334 8.82 -3.19 24.94
N LYS A 335 8.20 -4.10 24.18
CA LYS A 335 8.75 -5.43 23.84
C LYS A 335 9.30 -5.50 22.41
N SER A 336 8.74 -4.75 21.47
CA SER A 336 9.21 -4.70 20.08
C SER A 336 9.32 -3.26 19.60
N LEU A 337 10.48 -2.94 19.06
CA LEU A 337 10.84 -1.61 18.58
C LEU A 337 11.43 -1.73 17.18
N GLU A 338 10.60 -1.41 16.19
CA GLU A 338 10.92 -1.53 14.77
C GLU A 338 10.38 -0.27 14.08
N GLY A 339 11.16 0.46 13.27
CA GLY A 339 10.60 1.49 12.38
C GLY A 339 11.01 2.95 12.60
N PHE A 340 12.26 3.22 12.99
CA PHE A 340 12.87 4.56 13.02
C PHE A 340 13.99 4.72 11.96
N SER A 341 13.89 4.02 10.82
CA SER A 341 14.93 4.03 9.80
C SER A 341 14.98 5.40 9.12
N LYS A 342 16.18 5.88 8.78
CA LYS A 342 16.38 7.20 8.14
C LYS A 342 15.78 8.37 8.92
N THR A 343 15.69 8.23 10.24
CA THR A 343 15.37 9.33 11.17
C THR A 343 16.64 10.10 11.54
N LYS A 344 16.50 11.18 12.31
CA LYS A 344 17.61 12.01 12.79
C LYS A 344 18.07 11.64 14.20
N VAL A 345 17.60 10.52 14.74
CA VAL A 345 18.00 10.02 16.05
C VAL A 345 19.51 9.83 16.10
N LYS A 346 20.13 10.36 17.15
CA LYS A 346 21.59 10.30 17.40
C LYS A 346 21.95 9.51 18.65
N GLU A 347 21.04 9.48 19.63
CA GLU A 347 21.22 8.82 20.91
C GLU A 347 19.97 8.01 21.20
N LEU A 348 20.16 6.86 21.86
CA LEU A 348 19.09 5.92 22.14
C LEU A 348 19.32 5.25 23.48
N THR A 349 18.30 5.27 24.34
CA THR A 349 18.25 4.45 25.54
C THR A 349 17.18 3.39 25.33
N LEU A 350 17.60 2.12 25.21
CA LEU A 350 16.67 1.03 24.95
C LEU A 350 15.93 0.59 26.23
N PRO A 351 14.63 0.25 26.14
CA PRO A 351 13.88 -0.30 27.27
C PRO A 351 14.42 -1.65 27.75
N LYS A 352 14.35 -1.88 29.07
CA LYS A 352 14.90 -3.09 29.71
C LYS A 352 14.12 -4.37 29.43
N LYS A 353 12.87 -4.28 28.95
CA LYS A 353 12.03 -5.43 28.59
C LYS A 353 12.02 -5.70 27.08
N LEU A 354 12.85 -4.99 26.30
CA LEU A 354 12.84 -5.07 24.85
C LEU A 354 13.30 -6.47 24.38
N GLU A 355 12.45 -7.15 23.61
CA GLU A 355 12.71 -8.49 23.09
C GLU A 355 13.08 -8.48 21.60
N LYS A 356 12.54 -7.53 20.82
CA LYS A 356 12.83 -7.35 19.40
C LYS A 356 13.28 -5.92 19.10
N PHE A 357 14.38 -5.78 18.38
CA PHE A 357 14.94 -4.47 18.06
C PHE A 357 15.42 -4.37 16.60
N ALA A 358 14.82 -3.49 15.82
CA ALA A 358 15.23 -3.22 14.44
C ALA A 358 14.86 -1.80 14.01
N GLY A 359 15.15 -1.50 12.74
CA GLY A 359 14.64 -0.30 12.10
C GLY A 359 15.28 0.99 12.60
N PHE A 360 16.56 1.00 12.96
CA PHE A 360 17.34 2.24 13.12
C PHE A 360 18.35 2.39 11.98
N ASN A 361 17.98 1.88 10.80
CA ASN A 361 18.87 1.84 9.66
C ASN A 361 19.18 3.24 9.16
N ASN A 362 20.44 3.54 8.86
CA ASN A 362 20.90 4.87 8.42
C ASN A 362 20.53 6.01 9.38
N THR A 363 20.50 5.73 10.69
CA THR A 363 20.47 6.76 11.74
C THR A 363 21.90 7.20 12.10
N LYS A 364 22.04 8.27 12.89
CA LYS A 364 23.36 8.81 13.29
C LYS A 364 23.81 8.31 14.65
N ILE A 365 23.31 7.15 15.08
CA ILE A 365 23.70 6.50 16.34
C ILE A 365 25.13 5.98 16.20
N THR A 366 26.03 6.44 17.06
CA THR A 366 27.45 6.04 17.09
C THR A 366 27.75 5.02 18.18
N LYS A 367 26.97 5.01 19.26
CA LYS A 367 27.08 4.05 20.37
C LYS A 367 25.72 3.48 20.73
N LEU A 368 25.67 2.19 21.04
CA LEU A 368 24.43 1.52 21.42
C LEU A 368 24.68 0.46 22.49
N VAL A 369 23.84 0.46 23.53
CA VAL A 369 23.79 -0.59 24.55
C VAL A 369 22.57 -1.46 24.31
N LEU A 370 22.77 -2.75 24.09
CA LEU A 370 21.72 -3.74 23.82
C LEU A 370 21.27 -4.44 25.11
N PRO A 371 19.96 -4.45 25.42
CA PRO A 371 19.46 -5.03 26.66
C PRO A 371 19.50 -6.56 26.64
N LYS A 372 19.72 -7.16 27.82
CA LYS A 372 19.87 -8.62 27.97
C LYS A 372 18.63 -9.45 27.63
N THR A 373 17.49 -8.80 27.45
CA THR A 373 16.19 -9.40 27.12
C THR A 373 15.98 -9.64 25.62
N LEU A 374 16.86 -9.12 24.75
CA LEU A 374 16.69 -9.28 23.31
C LEU A 374 16.73 -10.76 22.88
N LYS A 375 15.72 -11.14 22.10
CA LYS A 375 15.57 -12.43 21.43
C LYS A 375 15.83 -12.32 19.92
N SER A 376 15.72 -11.12 19.35
CA SER A 376 16.14 -10.82 17.98
C SER A 376 16.53 -9.35 17.84
N PHE A 377 17.52 -9.08 17.00
CA PHE A 377 17.83 -7.73 16.57
C PHE A 377 18.50 -7.70 15.19
N ALA A 378 18.27 -6.61 14.46
CA ALA A 378 18.90 -6.33 13.17
C ALA A 378 19.37 -4.88 13.09
N LEU A 379 20.65 -4.69 12.76
CA LEU A 379 21.32 -3.40 12.73
C LEU A 379 21.97 -3.20 11.36
N SER A 380 21.73 -2.05 10.74
CA SER A 380 22.49 -1.57 9.58
C SER A 380 22.81 -0.10 9.76
N SER A 381 24.09 0.22 9.95
CA SER A 381 24.54 1.58 10.23
C SER A 381 25.96 1.80 9.74
N THR A 382 26.14 2.85 8.93
CA THR A 382 27.44 3.36 8.53
C THR A 382 28.05 4.32 9.57
N PHE A 383 27.44 4.48 10.73
CA PHE A 383 27.89 5.39 11.79
C PHE A 383 28.14 4.70 13.13
N LEU A 384 27.63 3.49 13.34
CA LEU A 384 27.78 2.78 14.61
C LEU A 384 29.25 2.37 14.80
N GLU A 385 29.89 2.92 15.83
CA GLU A 385 31.30 2.69 16.15
C GLU A 385 31.49 1.74 17.34
N GLU A 386 30.53 1.74 18.28
CA GLU A 386 30.61 0.98 19.53
C GLU A 386 29.27 0.29 19.84
N LEU A 387 29.33 -1.02 20.07
CA LEU A 387 28.18 -1.83 20.48
C LEU A 387 28.47 -2.49 21.82
N GLU A 388 27.66 -2.24 22.84
CA GLU A 388 27.76 -2.88 24.15
C GLU A 388 26.57 -3.80 24.39
N PHE A 389 26.82 -4.96 24.99
CA PHE A 389 25.79 -5.85 25.50
C PHE A 389 25.69 -5.73 27.02
N GLU A 390 24.47 -5.61 27.54
CA GLU A 390 24.25 -5.65 28.99
C GLU A 390 24.79 -6.92 29.64
N SER A 391 25.07 -6.85 30.95
CA SER A 391 25.48 -8.02 31.72
C SER A 391 24.43 -9.13 31.64
N ASP A 392 24.89 -10.38 31.64
CA ASP A 392 24.07 -11.60 31.50
C ASP A 392 23.36 -11.80 30.15
N PHE A 393 23.72 -11.04 29.10
CA PHE A 393 23.17 -11.25 27.76
C PHE A 393 23.33 -12.71 27.30
N LYS A 394 22.26 -13.32 26.77
CA LYS A 394 22.21 -14.73 26.39
C LYS A 394 22.21 -14.89 24.86
N PHE A 395 23.40 -14.94 24.26
CA PHE A 395 23.58 -15.03 22.80
C PHE A 395 23.00 -16.32 22.18
N ASP A 396 22.91 -17.40 22.97
CA ASP A 396 22.29 -18.67 22.61
C ASP A 396 20.77 -18.53 22.41
N LYS A 397 20.12 -17.61 23.13
CA LYS A 397 18.67 -17.37 23.05
C LYS A 397 18.24 -16.47 21.89
N VAL A 398 19.19 -15.88 21.18
CA VAL A 398 18.88 -15.01 20.03
C VAL A 398 18.73 -15.85 18.77
N ASN A 399 17.55 -15.83 18.15
CA ASN A 399 17.20 -16.65 17.00
C ASN A 399 16.77 -15.80 15.80
N PRO A 400 17.07 -16.23 14.56
CA PRO A 400 16.63 -15.52 13.36
C PRO A 400 15.12 -15.57 13.28
N ASP A 401 14.49 -14.40 13.17
CA ASP A 401 13.08 -14.30 12.82
C ASP A 401 12.96 -14.47 11.29
N SER A 402 11.81 -14.92 10.83
CA SER A 402 11.47 -15.14 9.42
C SER A 402 11.65 -13.94 8.50
N TYR A 403 11.72 -12.72 9.05
CA TYR A 403 11.77 -11.46 8.30
C TYR A 403 13.06 -10.66 8.50
N TYR A 404 13.82 -10.94 9.56
CA TYR A 404 15.06 -10.25 9.92
C TYR A 404 16.08 -11.27 10.41
N GLU A 405 17.26 -11.25 9.81
CA GLU A 405 18.41 -12.00 10.26
C GLU A 405 18.73 -11.64 11.72
N SER A 406 18.78 -12.64 12.61
CA SER A 406 19.24 -12.48 14.00
C SER A 406 20.71 -12.09 14.07
N ILE A 407 21.12 -11.45 15.18
CA ILE A 407 22.51 -11.04 15.48
C ILE A 407 23.29 -10.77 14.19
N ALA A 408 22.77 -9.90 13.33
CA ALA A 408 23.44 -9.56 12.09
C ALA A 408 24.54 -8.53 12.41
N ILE A 409 25.64 -9.00 12.99
CA ILE A 409 26.86 -8.21 13.18
C ILE A 409 27.83 -8.66 12.10
N ASN A 410 27.86 -7.89 11.01
CA ASN A 410 28.82 -8.09 9.93
C ASN A 410 29.28 -6.72 9.41
N LYS A 411 30.42 -6.73 8.72
CA LYS A 411 31.11 -5.52 8.29
C LYS A 411 30.40 -4.80 7.14
N GLN A 412 29.59 -5.52 6.36
CA GLN A 412 28.78 -4.91 5.30
C GLN A 412 27.66 -4.06 5.90
N LEU A 413 27.02 -4.53 6.97
CA LEU A 413 25.95 -3.80 7.65
C LEU A 413 26.50 -2.76 8.63
N LEU A 414 27.66 -3.01 9.23
CA LEU A 414 28.27 -2.18 10.27
C LEU A 414 29.74 -1.85 9.94
N PRO A 415 30.02 -1.14 8.83
CA PRO A 415 31.38 -0.91 8.33
C PRO A 415 32.24 -0.04 9.25
N SER A 416 31.62 0.75 10.12
CA SER A 416 32.29 1.67 11.05
C SER A 416 32.48 1.09 12.45
N LEU A 417 32.02 -0.14 12.70
CA LEU A 417 32.07 -0.76 14.02
C LEU A 417 33.51 -1.08 14.39
N LYS A 418 34.01 -0.42 15.44
CA LYS A 418 35.39 -0.51 15.92
C LYS A 418 35.49 -1.30 17.22
N LYS A 419 34.39 -1.40 17.96
CA LYS A 419 34.39 -1.95 19.31
C LYS A 419 33.08 -2.66 19.63
N ILE A 420 33.20 -3.87 20.19
CA ILE A 420 32.09 -4.61 20.79
C ILE A 420 32.45 -4.89 22.25
N ILE A 421 31.59 -4.48 23.18
CA ILE A 421 31.81 -4.63 24.62
C ILE A 421 30.88 -5.70 25.16
N VAL A 422 31.45 -6.65 25.90
CA VAL A 422 30.73 -7.71 26.60
C VAL A 422 31.15 -7.76 28.07
N ALA A 423 30.33 -8.40 28.91
CA ALA A 423 30.52 -8.37 30.36
C ALA A 423 31.73 -9.17 30.87
N ASP A 424 32.03 -10.32 30.26
CA ASP A 424 33.08 -11.25 30.70
C ASP A 424 33.60 -12.13 29.55
N ASP A 425 34.63 -12.94 29.82
CA ASP A 425 35.24 -13.84 28.85
C ASP A 425 34.29 -14.93 28.33
N ASN A 426 33.31 -15.35 29.14
CA ASN A 426 32.31 -16.34 28.71
C ASN A 426 31.36 -15.72 27.67
N ALA A 427 30.90 -14.49 27.92
CA ALA A 427 30.10 -13.71 26.98
C ALA A 427 30.89 -13.45 25.68
N LYS A 428 32.19 -13.13 25.78
CA LYS A 428 33.08 -12.96 24.62
C LYS A 428 33.16 -14.25 23.80
N LYS A 429 33.43 -15.39 24.45
CA LYS A 429 33.49 -16.69 23.77
C LYS A 429 32.15 -17.03 23.10
N SER A 430 31.04 -16.87 23.80
CA SER A 430 29.69 -17.18 23.29
C SER A 430 29.32 -16.32 22.08
N LEU A 431 29.60 -15.01 22.13
CA LEU A 431 29.40 -14.12 20.99
C LEU A 431 30.25 -14.54 19.79
N LEU A 432 31.55 -14.78 20.00
CA LEU A 432 32.46 -15.17 18.92
C LEU A 432 32.06 -16.51 18.28
N GLU A 433 31.61 -17.48 19.06
CA GLU A 433 31.05 -18.75 18.53
C GLU A 433 29.80 -18.51 17.68
N LYS A 434 28.92 -17.58 18.10
CA LYS A 434 27.72 -17.21 17.33
C LYS A 434 28.09 -16.49 16.03
N LEU A 435 29.03 -15.53 16.08
CA LEU A 435 29.49 -14.79 14.90
C LEU A 435 30.22 -15.70 13.91
N LYS A 436 31.04 -16.64 14.40
CA LYS A 436 31.66 -17.72 13.60
C LYS A 436 30.60 -18.42 12.74
N LYS A 437 29.54 -18.91 13.40
CA LYS A 437 28.44 -19.60 12.72
C LYS A 437 27.78 -18.71 11.65
N ILE A 438 27.41 -17.48 11.99
CA ILE A 438 26.67 -16.57 11.08
C ILE A 438 27.49 -16.17 9.84
N ILE A 439 28.79 -15.91 9.99
CA ILE A 439 29.65 -15.49 8.87
C ILE A 439 29.91 -16.65 7.92
N THR A 440 30.22 -17.82 8.49
CA THR A 440 30.36 -19.06 7.74
C THR A 440 29.05 -19.39 7.01
N ASP A 441 27.90 -19.08 7.59
CA ASP A 441 26.58 -19.25 6.98
C ASP A 441 26.32 -18.25 5.83
N SER A 442 26.64 -16.96 6.00
CA SER A 442 26.43 -15.90 5.00
C SER A 442 27.36 -15.99 3.78
N ASN A 443 28.66 -16.30 3.99
CA ASN A 443 29.59 -16.52 2.88
C ASN A 443 29.20 -17.74 2.05
N LYS A 444 28.74 -18.82 2.68
CA LYS A 444 28.20 -20.00 1.99
C LYS A 444 26.97 -19.69 1.14
N ILE A 445 26.06 -18.86 1.65
CA ILE A 445 24.87 -18.43 0.90
C ILE A 445 25.28 -17.72 -0.39
N LYS A 446 26.16 -16.72 -0.31
CA LYS A 446 26.61 -15.97 -1.48
C LYS A 446 27.33 -16.85 -2.50
N LEU A 447 28.26 -17.69 -2.03
CA LEU A 447 29.01 -18.61 -2.89
C LEU A 447 28.10 -19.67 -3.53
N GLY A 448 27.09 -20.14 -2.78
CA GLY A 448 26.06 -21.06 -3.29
C GLY A 448 25.15 -20.40 -4.33
N GLU A 449 24.70 -19.17 -4.09
CA GLU A 449 23.94 -18.38 -5.08
C GLU A 449 24.72 -18.20 -6.38
N ASP A 450 25.99 -17.82 -6.29
CA ASP A 450 26.82 -17.60 -7.46
C ASP A 450 27.00 -18.92 -8.22
N TYR A 451 27.36 -20.02 -7.55
CA TYR A 451 27.53 -21.33 -8.19
C TYR A 451 26.23 -21.88 -8.82
N ILE A 452 25.07 -21.69 -8.17
CA ILE A 452 23.77 -22.05 -8.74
C ILE A 452 23.49 -21.26 -10.01
N LYS A 453 23.81 -19.95 -10.05
CA LYS A 453 23.66 -19.14 -11.28
C LYS A 453 24.50 -19.69 -12.43
N PHE A 454 25.74 -20.12 -12.16
CA PHE A 454 26.59 -20.80 -13.15
C PHE A 454 25.92 -22.06 -13.71
N LEU A 455 25.45 -22.96 -12.84
CA LEU A 455 24.80 -24.19 -13.26
C LEU A 455 23.49 -23.95 -14.00
N ALA A 456 22.67 -23.02 -13.52
CA ALA A 456 21.40 -22.64 -14.13
C ALA A 456 21.59 -22.06 -15.54
N TYR A 457 22.66 -21.27 -15.74
CA TYR A 457 23.05 -20.81 -17.08
C TYR A 457 23.31 -21.97 -18.02
N ILE A 458 24.15 -22.93 -17.60
CA ILE A 458 24.54 -24.07 -18.44
C ILE A 458 23.30 -24.89 -18.79
N VAL A 459 22.40 -25.14 -17.83
CA VAL A 459 21.11 -25.81 -18.08
C VAL A 459 20.27 -25.04 -19.10
N ASN A 460 20.17 -23.72 -18.97
CA ASN A 460 19.42 -22.90 -19.91
C ASN A 460 19.96 -23.03 -21.35
N VAL A 461 21.28 -22.92 -21.52
CA VAL A 461 21.93 -22.97 -22.83
C VAL A 461 21.86 -24.37 -23.45
N LYS A 462 22.20 -25.41 -22.68
CA LYS A 462 22.32 -26.78 -23.21
C LYS A 462 20.98 -27.49 -23.34
N ILE A 463 19.97 -27.11 -22.55
CA ILE A 463 18.70 -27.82 -22.47
C ILE A 463 17.54 -26.94 -22.91
N VAL A 464 17.29 -25.80 -22.27
CA VAL A 464 16.09 -24.98 -22.55
C VAL A 464 16.12 -24.42 -23.97
N LYS A 465 17.26 -23.83 -24.38
CA LYS A 465 17.42 -23.27 -25.74
C LYS A 465 17.46 -24.33 -26.82
N LYS A 466 17.92 -25.54 -26.48
CA LYS A 466 18.03 -26.68 -27.41
C LYS A 466 17.00 -27.76 -27.13
N PHE A 467 15.85 -27.40 -26.55
CA PHE A 467 14.90 -28.37 -26.01
C PHE A 467 14.36 -29.34 -27.08
N THR A 468 14.22 -28.86 -28.32
CA THR A 468 13.80 -29.67 -29.48
C THR A 468 14.79 -30.77 -29.84
N SER A 469 16.07 -30.63 -29.46
CA SER A 469 17.14 -31.58 -29.70
C SER A 469 17.32 -32.61 -28.58
N ILE A 470 16.58 -32.49 -27.48
CA ILE A 470 16.65 -33.40 -26.34
C ILE A 470 15.83 -34.65 -26.62
N LYS A 471 16.44 -35.83 -26.46
CA LYS A 471 15.79 -37.13 -26.71
C LYS A 471 14.77 -37.46 -25.62
N GLU A 472 13.76 -38.27 -25.94
CA GLU A 472 12.70 -38.64 -24.99
C GLU A 472 13.20 -39.38 -23.75
N ASP A 473 14.25 -40.20 -23.87
CA ASP A 473 14.88 -40.85 -22.72
C ASP A 473 15.61 -39.85 -21.81
N GLN A 474 16.24 -38.83 -22.41
CA GLN A 474 16.87 -37.74 -21.66
C GLN A 474 15.82 -36.87 -20.95
N LYS A 475 14.68 -36.58 -21.59
CA LYS A 475 13.56 -35.86 -20.97
C LYS A 475 13.03 -36.58 -19.72
N LYS A 476 12.90 -37.91 -19.78
CA LYS A 476 12.49 -38.72 -18.62
C LYS A 476 13.48 -38.58 -17.46
N LYS A 477 14.79 -38.66 -17.74
CA LYS A 477 15.85 -38.45 -16.73
C LYS A 477 15.83 -37.05 -16.13
N ILE A 478 15.58 -36.01 -16.94
CA ILE A 478 15.42 -34.62 -16.45
C ILE A 478 14.23 -34.52 -15.50
N ILE A 479 13.10 -35.18 -15.82
CA ILE A 479 11.93 -35.22 -14.94
C ILE A 479 12.25 -35.91 -13.62
N GLU A 480 12.99 -37.03 -13.64
CA GLU A 480 13.42 -37.73 -12.43
C GLU A 480 14.31 -36.85 -11.55
N ALA A 481 15.26 -36.12 -12.14
CA ALA A 481 16.11 -35.17 -11.44
C ALA A 481 15.30 -34.04 -10.79
N LEU A 482 14.33 -33.46 -11.52
CA LEU A 482 13.45 -32.41 -11.01
C LEU A 482 12.55 -32.89 -9.86
N LYS A 483 12.10 -34.15 -9.87
CA LYS A 483 11.26 -34.71 -8.81
C LYS A 483 11.99 -34.87 -7.47
N LYS A 484 13.33 -34.87 -7.49
CA LYS A 484 14.15 -34.91 -6.26
C LYS A 484 14.32 -33.53 -5.62
N ASP A 485 13.95 -32.46 -6.31
CA ASP A 485 13.99 -31.11 -5.75
C ASP A 485 12.96 -30.98 -4.62
N THR A 486 13.44 -30.62 -3.44
CA THR A 486 12.64 -30.54 -2.22
C THR A 486 12.17 -29.12 -1.91
N LYS A 487 12.47 -28.13 -2.78
CA LYS A 487 12.09 -26.74 -2.56
C LYS A 487 10.57 -26.59 -2.50
N SER A 488 10.08 -26.10 -1.35
CA SER A 488 8.66 -25.92 -1.04
C SER A 488 7.87 -25.18 -2.14
N GLU A 489 8.48 -24.14 -2.70
CA GLU A 489 7.86 -23.25 -3.70
C GLU A 489 7.73 -23.92 -5.08
N ILE A 490 8.59 -24.89 -5.38
CA ILE A 490 8.60 -25.61 -6.66
C ILE A 490 7.74 -26.88 -6.58
N LYS A 491 7.46 -27.38 -5.38
CA LYS A 491 6.65 -28.59 -5.13
C LYS A 491 5.30 -28.59 -5.86
N GLY A 492 4.63 -27.44 -5.92
CA GLY A 492 3.37 -27.27 -6.65
C GLY A 492 3.53 -27.36 -8.17
N LEU A 493 4.65 -26.86 -8.71
CA LEU A 493 4.99 -26.99 -10.14
C LEU A 493 5.30 -28.45 -10.51
N ILE A 494 6.12 -29.12 -9.68
CA ILE A 494 6.54 -30.52 -9.87
C ILE A 494 5.34 -31.48 -9.84
N ALA A 495 4.30 -31.20 -9.05
CA ALA A 495 3.09 -32.04 -8.99
C ALA A 495 2.39 -32.20 -10.35
N SER A 496 2.57 -31.24 -11.27
CA SER A 496 2.00 -31.27 -12.62
C SER A 496 2.97 -31.72 -13.71
N LEU A 497 4.23 -32.03 -13.36
CA LEU A 497 5.34 -32.23 -14.30
C LEU A 497 5.18 -33.50 -15.16
N ASN A 498 5.23 -33.32 -16.48
CA ASN A 498 5.25 -34.37 -17.49
C ASN A 498 6.05 -33.90 -18.74
N ASN A 499 6.22 -34.77 -19.75
CA ASN A 499 6.99 -34.42 -20.95
C ASN A 499 6.42 -33.20 -21.71
N GLY A 500 5.11 -32.99 -21.69
CA GLY A 500 4.42 -31.93 -22.44
C GLY A 500 4.62 -30.52 -21.85
N ASN A 501 4.87 -30.41 -20.55
CA ASN A 501 5.10 -29.12 -19.88
C ASN A 501 6.52 -28.97 -19.31
N LEU A 502 7.40 -29.95 -19.52
CA LEU A 502 8.77 -29.98 -19.00
C LEU A 502 9.55 -28.71 -19.30
N LYS A 503 9.52 -28.19 -20.54
CA LYS A 503 10.27 -26.97 -20.90
C LYS A 503 9.83 -25.76 -20.07
N SER A 504 8.51 -25.52 -19.99
CA SER A 504 7.95 -24.39 -19.27
C SER A 504 8.19 -24.51 -17.76
N ILE A 505 8.10 -25.71 -17.19
CA ILE A 505 8.42 -25.92 -15.78
C ILE A 505 9.91 -25.71 -15.53
N LEU A 506 10.79 -26.20 -16.40
CA LEU A 506 12.24 -25.99 -16.30
C LEU A 506 12.59 -24.50 -16.35
N GLU A 507 11.97 -23.71 -17.25
CA GLU A 507 12.12 -22.25 -17.29
C GLU A 507 11.71 -21.60 -15.95
N LYS A 508 10.56 -21.99 -15.38
CA LYS A 508 10.10 -21.47 -14.07
C LYS A 508 11.02 -21.87 -12.91
N VAL A 509 11.54 -23.09 -12.92
CA VAL A 509 12.51 -23.58 -11.92
C VAL A 509 13.80 -22.75 -12.01
N LEU A 510 14.34 -22.56 -13.20
CA LEU A 510 15.54 -21.74 -13.39
C LEU A 510 15.31 -20.27 -13.01
N ASP A 511 14.13 -19.72 -13.29
CA ASP A 511 13.78 -18.35 -12.91
C ASP A 511 13.63 -18.19 -11.39
N SER A 512 13.15 -19.22 -10.69
CA SER A 512 13.12 -19.24 -9.22
C SER A 512 14.51 -19.16 -8.58
N TYR A 513 15.58 -19.48 -9.34
CA TYR A 513 16.97 -19.31 -8.91
C TYR A 513 17.54 -17.90 -9.22
N LYS A 514 16.83 -17.05 -9.97
CA LYS A 514 17.29 -15.70 -10.37
C LYS A 514 16.89 -14.57 -9.40
N TYR A 515 15.73 -14.66 -8.76
CA TYR A 515 15.08 -13.49 -8.15
C TYR A 515 14.88 -13.52 -6.63
N GLU A 516 15.36 -14.55 -5.94
CA GLU A 516 15.26 -14.57 -4.48
C GLU A 516 16.51 -13.97 -3.85
N LYS A 517 16.33 -12.90 -3.06
CA LYS A 517 17.11 -12.75 -1.83
C LYS A 517 16.68 -13.92 -0.96
N ILE A 518 17.34 -15.06 -1.12
CA ILE A 518 17.07 -16.26 -0.33
C ILE A 518 17.41 -15.89 1.11
N SER A 519 16.40 -15.46 1.85
CA SER A 519 16.56 -15.06 3.25
C SER A 519 17.25 -16.20 3.99
N ALA A 520 18.11 -15.88 4.95
CA ALA A 520 18.84 -16.82 5.83
C ALA A 520 17.97 -17.90 6.54
N LYS A 521 16.66 -17.95 6.24
CA LYS A 521 15.66 -18.93 6.64
C LYS A 521 15.77 -20.27 5.91
N HIS A 522 16.27 -20.32 4.67
CA HIS A 522 16.44 -21.58 3.94
C HIS A 522 17.81 -22.20 4.30
N LYS A 523 17.77 -23.25 5.11
CA LYS A 523 18.95 -24.03 5.53
C LYS A 523 19.80 -24.45 4.32
N PHE A 524 21.12 -24.61 4.51
CA PHE A 524 22.11 -25.08 3.52
C PHE A 524 21.66 -26.24 2.63
N GLU A 525 20.82 -27.11 3.18
CA GLU A 525 20.17 -28.24 2.51
C GLU A 525 19.49 -27.84 1.20
N VAL A 526 18.95 -26.62 1.09
CA VAL A 526 18.30 -26.12 -0.13
C VAL A 526 19.30 -25.83 -1.25
N PHE A 527 20.49 -25.29 -0.92
CA PHE A 527 21.53 -25.03 -1.91
C PHE A 527 22.13 -26.33 -2.44
N ASP A 528 22.44 -27.26 -1.54
CA ASP A 528 22.95 -28.58 -1.94
C ASP A 528 21.92 -29.36 -2.77
N ALA A 529 20.63 -29.27 -2.43
CA ALA A 529 19.56 -29.85 -3.25
C ALA A 529 19.47 -29.20 -4.64
N ALA A 530 19.46 -27.86 -4.72
CA ALA A 530 19.40 -27.15 -5.99
C ALA A 530 20.61 -27.45 -6.90
N ILE A 531 21.81 -27.42 -6.32
CA ILE A 531 23.06 -27.79 -7.02
C ILE A 531 22.97 -29.24 -7.50
N SER A 532 22.57 -30.17 -6.63
CA SER A 532 22.42 -31.58 -6.98
C SER A 532 21.42 -31.78 -8.11
N THR A 533 20.25 -31.13 -8.06
CA THR A 533 19.23 -31.19 -9.11
C THR A 533 19.78 -30.65 -10.44
N LEU A 534 20.44 -29.47 -10.45
CA LEU A 534 21.00 -28.89 -11.67
C LEU A 534 22.11 -29.75 -12.27
N VAL A 535 22.98 -30.33 -11.43
CA VAL A 535 24.01 -31.28 -11.86
C VAL A 535 23.38 -32.54 -12.47
N GLU A 536 22.37 -33.11 -11.83
CA GLU A 536 21.67 -34.29 -12.35
C GLU A 536 20.95 -34.00 -13.68
N ILE A 537 20.35 -32.82 -13.83
CA ILE A 537 19.73 -32.37 -15.08
C ILE A 537 20.76 -32.30 -16.21
N LEU A 538 21.97 -31.81 -15.94
CA LEU A 538 23.05 -31.78 -16.93
C LEU A 538 23.59 -33.18 -17.26
N ASN A 539 23.71 -34.03 -16.24
CA ASN A 539 24.10 -35.44 -16.43
C ASN A 539 23.06 -36.21 -17.25
N ALA A 540 21.76 -35.86 -17.17
CA ALA A 540 20.70 -36.49 -17.95
C ALA A 540 20.89 -36.34 -19.47
N ILE A 541 21.61 -35.30 -19.91
CA ILE A 541 21.98 -35.08 -21.31
C ILE A 541 23.43 -35.50 -21.62
N ASN A 542 24.09 -36.22 -20.69
CA ASN A 542 25.50 -36.60 -20.75
C ASN A 542 26.46 -35.40 -20.85
N PHE A 543 26.08 -34.24 -20.29
CA PHE A 543 26.96 -33.08 -20.28
C PHE A 543 27.92 -33.17 -19.09
N GLU A 544 29.21 -33.30 -19.37
CA GLU A 544 30.23 -33.45 -18.33
C GLU A 544 30.67 -32.08 -17.77
N LEU A 545 30.43 -31.87 -16.47
CA LEU A 545 30.80 -30.64 -15.76
C LEU A 545 32.30 -30.61 -15.40
N LYS A 546 33.15 -30.39 -16.41
CA LYS A 546 34.59 -30.15 -16.27
C LYS A 546 34.98 -28.88 -17.01
N THR A 547 35.99 -28.18 -16.50
CA THR A 547 36.50 -26.95 -17.12
C THR A 547 36.83 -27.11 -18.60
N GLU A 548 37.49 -28.21 -18.99
CA GLU A 548 37.86 -28.44 -20.39
C GLU A 548 36.64 -28.60 -21.30
N THR A 549 35.61 -29.32 -20.84
CA THR A 549 34.34 -29.47 -21.55
C THR A 549 33.65 -28.11 -21.73
N ILE A 550 33.62 -27.31 -20.67
CA ILE A 550 32.96 -25.98 -20.67
C ILE A 550 33.71 -24.98 -21.55
N LYS A 551 35.05 -24.94 -21.47
CA LYS A 551 35.89 -24.04 -22.27
C LYS A 551 35.79 -24.32 -23.78
N ASN A 552 35.69 -25.59 -24.14
CA ASN A 552 35.62 -26.01 -25.54
C ASN A 552 34.18 -26.06 -26.10
N ASP A 553 33.17 -25.76 -25.28
CA ASP A 553 31.77 -25.75 -25.73
C ASP A 553 31.42 -24.41 -26.42
N SER A 554 31.19 -24.48 -27.73
CA SER A 554 30.89 -23.31 -28.56
C SER A 554 29.58 -22.61 -28.21
N ASP A 555 28.65 -23.26 -27.50
CA ASP A 555 27.43 -22.61 -27.05
C ASP A 555 27.67 -21.77 -25.78
N LEU A 556 28.63 -22.17 -24.94
CA LEU A 556 28.92 -21.51 -23.66
C LEU A 556 29.84 -20.30 -23.80
N THR A 557 30.41 -20.08 -24.98
CA THR A 557 31.23 -18.90 -25.34
C THR A 557 30.41 -17.76 -25.94
N GLN A 558 29.12 -17.98 -26.24
CA GLN A 558 28.22 -16.97 -26.83
C GLN A 558 27.56 -16.10 -25.77
N TYR A 559 27.49 -14.79 -26.00
CA TYR A 559 26.84 -13.85 -25.09
C TYR A 559 25.33 -14.08 -24.96
N HIS A 560 24.83 -14.12 -23.71
CA HIS A 560 23.41 -14.32 -23.41
C HIS A 560 22.92 -13.29 -22.35
N PRO A 561 22.13 -12.28 -22.74
CA PRO A 561 21.78 -11.16 -21.86
C PRO A 561 20.79 -11.51 -20.74
N GLU A 562 20.07 -12.64 -20.83
CA GLU A 562 18.95 -12.98 -19.94
C GLU A 562 19.31 -13.60 -18.58
N THR A 563 20.60 -13.80 -18.30
CA THR A 563 21.07 -14.55 -17.11
C THR A 563 21.96 -13.74 -16.18
N GLY A 564 22.48 -12.57 -16.58
CA GLY A 564 23.38 -11.76 -15.76
C GLY A 564 24.77 -12.37 -15.47
N VAL A 565 25.03 -13.59 -15.95
CA VAL A 565 26.33 -14.29 -15.92
C VAL A 565 26.97 -14.18 -17.30
N THR A 566 28.26 -13.81 -17.39
CA THR A 566 28.93 -13.69 -18.70
C THR A 566 29.58 -15.00 -19.13
N PRO A 567 29.65 -15.30 -20.45
CA PRO A 567 30.37 -16.47 -20.98
C PRO A 567 31.83 -16.59 -20.51
N GLY A 568 32.50 -15.44 -20.40
CA GLY A 568 33.86 -15.34 -19.89
C GLY A 568 33.98 -15.75 -18.42
N ASP A 569 32.95 -15.46 -17.61
CA ASP A 569 32.95 -15.87 -16.21
C ASP A 569 32.88 -17.40 -16.09
N ILE A 570 32.03 -18.04 -16.90
CA ILE A 570 31.76 -19.49 -16.84
C ILE A 570 32.95 -20.29 -17.34
N THR A 571 33.51 -19.87 -18.48
CA THR A 571 34.64 -20.56 -19.10
C THR A 571 35.94 -20.44 -18.30
N ASN A 572 36.15 -19.32 -17.61
CA ASN A 572 37.42 -19.08 -16.90
C ASN A 572 37.39 -19.43 -15.42
N TYR A 573 36.22 -19.43 -14.77
CA TYR A 573 36.15 -19.53 -13.31
C TYR A 573 35.31 -20.70 -12.78
N PHE A 574 34.73 -21.58 -13.61
CA PHE A 574 33.86 -22.68 -13.14
C PHE A 574 34.44 -23.51 -11.98
N ASP A 575 35.62 -24.12 -12.15
CA ASP A 575 36.25 -24.92 -11.07
C ASP A 575 36.65 -24.04 -9.88
N SER A 576 37.00 -22.78 -10.13
CA SER A 576 37.31 -21.83 -9.06
C SER A 576 36.07 -21.51 -8.22
N GLU A 577 34.90 -21.31 -8.82
CA GLU A 577 33.66 -21.02 -8.09
C GLU A 577 33.12 -22.26 -7.39
N LYS A 578 33.21 -23.44 -8.02
CA LYS A 578 32.93 -24.72 -7.37
C LYS A 578 33.82 -24.91 -6.14
N LYS A 579 35.13 -24.71 -6.29
CA LYS A 579 36.08 -24.80 -5.20
C LYS A 579 35.82 -23.75 -4.12
N LYS A 580 35.52 -22.50 -4.49
CA LYS A 580 35.13 -21.47 -3.51
C LYS A 580 33.89 -21.88 -2.72
N TYR A 581 32.86 -22.43 -3.37
CA TYR A 581 31.70 -22.96 -2.68
C TYR A 581 32.06 -24.10 -1.72
N GLU A 582 32.86 -25.08 -2.16
CA GLU A 582 33.31 -26.22 -1.35
C GLU A 582 34.23 -25.82 -0.20
N ASP A 583 35.17 -24.91 -0.42
CA ASP A 583 36.11 -24.37 0.58
C ASP A 583 35.38 -23.42 1.55
N GLY A 584 34.44 -22.61 1.04
CA GLY A 584 33.55 -21.75 1.82
C GLY A 584 32.65 -22.52 2.78
N LYS A 585 32.40 -23.82 2.53
CA LYS A 585 31.78 -24.72 3.53
C LYS A 585 32.62 -24.83 4.82
N ASN A 586 33.93 -24.58 4.73
CA ASN A 586 34.93 -24.80 5.76
C ASN A 586 35.67 -23.52 6.22
N GLU A 587 35.48 -22.36 5.54
CA GLU A 587 36.16 -21.12 5.89
C GLU A 587 35.64 -20.48 7.19
N ASN A 588 36.56 -20.29 8.13
CA ASN A 588 36.34 -19.56 9.38
C ASN A 588 36.57 -18.05 9.15
N GLY A 589 35.54 -17.30 8.76
CA GLY A 589 35.58 -15.83 8.63
C GLY A 589 35.68 -15.05 9.96
N SER A 590 36.04 -15.74 11.04
CA SER A 590 35.99 -15.27 12.42
C SER A 590 37.04 -14.23 12.82
N SER A 591 38.15 -14.15 12.10
CA SER A 591 39.37 -13.54 12.65
C SER A 591 39.31 -12.02 12.78
N GLU A 592 38.32 -11.36 12.15
CA GLU A 592 38.18 -9.91 12.24
C GLU A 592 37.43 -9.44 13.50
N TRP A 593 36.39 -10.16 13.94
CA TRP A 593 35.62 -9.77 15.13
C TRP A 593 36.38 -10.04 16.44
N GLU A 594 37.22 -11.08 16.46
CA GLU A 594 38.07 -11.41 17.61
C GLU A 594 38.94 -10.23 18.07
N LYS A 595 39.30 -9.34 17.15
CA LYS A 595 40.13 -8.14 17.42
C LYS A 595 39.36 -6.99 18.07
N ILE A 596 38.05 -6.90 17.86
CA ILE A 596 37.24 -5.76 18.32
C ILE A 596 36.29 -6.10 19.48
N VAL A 597 36.13 -7.38 19.81
CA VAL A 597 35.35 -7.82 20.98
C VAL A 597 36.22 -7.72 22.24
N GLU A 598 35.84 -6.83 23.15
CA GLU A 598 36.51 -6.53 24.41
C GLU A 598 35.63 -6.88 25.61
N VAL A 599 36.26 -7.33 26.70
CA VAL A 599 35.61 -7.48 28.00
C VAL A 599 35.61 -6.12 28.70
N LYS A 600 34.46 -5.71 29.23
CA LYS A 600 34.29 -4.46 29.97
C LYS A 600 35.28 -4.41 31.14
N LYS A 601 36.19 -3.43 31.12
CA LYS A 601 37.15 -3.23 32.22
C LYS A 601 36.37 -2.78 33.46
N LYS A 602 36.60 -3.46 34.59
CA LYS A 602 36.00 -3.15 35.89
C LYS A 602 36.47 -1.81 36.42
#